data_AF-A0AA88KST5-F1
#
_entry.id   AF-A0AA88KST5-F1
#
_cell.length_a   1.000
_cell.length_b   1.000
_cell.length_c   1.000
_cell.angle_alpha   90.00
_cell.angle_beta   90.00
_cell.angle_gamma   90.00
#
_symmetry.space_group_name_H-M   'P 1'
#
loop_
_entity.id
_entity.type
_entity.pdbx_description
1 polymer ?
#
loop_
_entity_poly.entity_id
_entity_poly.type
_entity_poly.pdbx_seq_one_letter_code
_entity_poly.pdbx_strand_id
1 'polypeptide(L)'
;MYLEITEYRYINHEMKHPEKRVADIIFRMRTGHAKTKKMLKRWNMTDSSDCNVCGVEEDLQHIIMECKKYETARSRLKEQVIKSGIQFRIKELLGKVAKNKQRETVKYLGQYVKDTGLIDVL
;
A
#
# COMPACT_ATOMS: atom_id res chain seq x y z
N MET A 1 23.20 -14.93 -24.06
CA MET A 1 21.93 -14.31 -24.50
C MET A 1 21.79 -13.04 -23.67
N TYR A 2 22.32 -11.95 -24.21
CA TYR A 2 22.45 -10.66 -23.54
C TYR A 2 21.10 -9.95 -23.54
N LEU A 3 20.56 -9.63 -22.36
CA LEU A 3 19.50 -8.63 -22.26
C LEU A 3 20.12 -7.27 -22.64
N GLU A 4 19.47 -6.56 -23.56
CA GLU A 4 20.00 -5.30 -24.08
C GLU A 4 20.15 -4.26 -22.97
N ILE A 5 21.24 -3.49 -23.06
CA ILE A 5 21.65 -2.47 -22.08
C ILE A 5 20.53 -1.43 -21.84
N THR A 6 19.61 -1.27 -22.79
CA THR A 6 18.39 -0.46 -22.72
C THR A 6 17.38 -0.98 -21.68
N GLU A 7 17.07 -2.27 -21.67
CA GLU A 7 16.17 -2.88 -20.67
C GLU A 7 16.78 -2.81 -19.26
N TYR A 8 18.08 -3.08 -19.14
CA TYR A 8 18.79 -2.99 -17.85
C TYR A 8 18.79 -1.56 -17.29
N ARG A 9 18.84 -0.55 -18.16
CA ARG A 9 18.82 0.87 -17.76
C ARG A 9 17.41 1.37 -17.43
N TYR A 10 16.37 0.82 -18.05
CA TYR A 10 14.97 1.07 -17.69
C TYR A 10 14.64 0.50 -16.30
N ILE A 11 15.05 -0.74 -16.02
CA ILE A 11 14.86 -1.39 -14.71
C ILE A 11 15.59 -0.61 -13.59
N ASN A 12 16.80 -0.11 -13.86
CA ASN A 12 17.60 0.61 -12.86
C ASN A 12 17.22 2.10 -12.68
N HIS A 13 16.51 2.73 -13.62
CA HIS A 13 16.05 4.11 -13.47
C HIS A 13 14.81 4.23 -12.57
N GLU A 14 13.93 3.23 -12.60
CA GLU A 14 12.73 3.18 -11.73
C GLU A 14 13.06 2.92 -10.25
N MET A 15 14.26 2.44 -9.93
CA MET A 15 14.71 2.12 -8.57
C MET A 15 15.36 3.30 -7.81
N LYS A 16 15.39 4.53 -8.38
CA LYS A 16 16.16 5.63 -7.78
C LYS A 16 15.45 6.43 -6.68
N HIS A 17 14.15 6.27 -6.47
CA HIS A 17 13.40 7.09 -5.51
C HIS A 17 12.31 6.29 -4.76
N PRO A 18 12.66 5.56 -3.68
CA PRO A 18 11.68 4.83 -2.86
C PRO A 18 10.57 5.74 -2.31
N GLU A 19 10.90 7.01 -2.06
CA GLU A 19 9.95 8.07 -1.67
C GLU A 19 8.85 8.30 -2.72
N LYS A 20 9.19 8.29 -4.02
CA LYS A 20 8.23 8.49 -5.12
C LYS A 20 7.30 7.28 -5.28
N ARG A 21 7.86 6.07 -5.26
CA ARG A 21 7.06 4.83 -5.34
C ARG A 21 6.03 4.72 -4.21
N VAL A 22 6.43 5.10 -2.99
CA VAL A 22 5.51 5.14 -1.85
C VAL A 22 4.39 6.15 -2.07
N ALA A 23 4.69 7.34 -2.59
CA ALA A 23 3.67 8.34 -2.92
C ALA A 23 2.67 7.82 -3.97
N ASP A 24 3.16 7.15 -5.02
CA ASP A 24 2.32 6.57 -6.08
C ASP A 24 1.40 5.46 -5.56
N ILE A 25 1.89 4.64 -4.64
CA ILE A 25 1.07 3.60 -3.99
C ILE A 25 0.00 4.23 -3.13
N ILE A 26 0.37 5.19 -2.27
CA ILE A 26 -0.61 5.90 -1.45
C ILE A 26 -1.66 6.58 -2.34
N PHE A 27 -1.25 7.18 -3.46
CA PHE A 27 -2.18 7.76 -4.44
C PHE A 27 -3.13 6.71 -5.03
N ARG A 28 -2.62 5.56 -5.46
CA ARG A 28 -3.45 4.45 -5.96
C ARG A 28 -4.40 3.89 -4.89
N MET A 29 -3.95 3.79 -3.65
CA MET A 29 -4.80 3.38 -2.52
C MET A 29 -5.95 4.37 -2.30
N ARG A 30 -5.68 5.68 -2.38
CA ARG A 30 -6.69 6.74 -2.19
C ARG A 30 -7.69 6.84 -3.34
N THR A 31 -7.24 6.58 -4.56
CA THR A 31 -8.11 6.63 -5.75
C THR A 31 -8.81 5.31 -6.04
N GLY A 32 -8.54 4.25 -5.26
CA GLY A 32 -9.14 2.94 -5.45
C GLY A 32 -8.55 2.14 -6.61
N HIS A 33 -7.33 2.44 -7.06
CA HIS A 33 -6.61 1.77 -8.16
C HIS A 33 -5.40 0.96 -7.69
N ALA A 34 -5.28 0.70 -6.39
CA ALA A 34 -4.22 -0.17 -5.87
C ALA A 34 -4.40 -1.59 -6.41
N LYS A 35 -3.30 -2.26 -6.75
CA LYS A 35 -3.30 -3.62 -7.33
C LYS A 35 -3.57 -4.71 -6.29
N THR A 36 -4.65 -4.60 -5.53
CA THR A 36 -5.10 -5.67 -4.63
C THR A 36 -5.60 -6.85 -5.45
N LYS A 37 -5.61 -8.08 -4.92
CA LYS A 37 -6.10 -9.23 -5.68
C LYS A 37 -7.56 -9.08 -6.13
N LYS A 38 -8.42 -8.43 -5.34
CA LYS A 38 -9.77 -8.05 -5.79
C LYS A 38 -9.75 -7.23 -7.07
N MET A 39 -8.86 -6.24 -7.17
CA MET A 39 -8.74 -5.41 -8.37
C MET A 39 -8.11 -6.19 -9.54
N LEU A 40 -7.06 -6.96 -9.27
CA LEU A 40 -6.40 -7.80 -10.28
C LEU A 40 -7.38 -8.83 -10.86
N LYS A 41 -8.24 -9.43 -10.03
CA LYS A 41 -9.28 -10.36 -10.48
C LYS A 41 -10.30 -9.65 -11.39
N ARG A 42 -10.72 -8.44 -11.03
CA ARG A 42 -11.59 -7.61 -11.88
C ARG A 42 -10.96 -7.27 -13.23
N TRP A 43 -9.63 -7.14 -13.29
CA TRP A 43 -8.87 -6.93 -14.52
C TRP A 43 -8.48 -8.23 -15.24
N ASN A 44 -8.97 -9.39 -14.79
CA ASN A 44 -8.60 -10.71 -15.32
C ASN A 44 -7.08 -10.99 -15.30
N MET A 45 -6.36 -10.41 -14.33
CA MET A 45 -4.91 -10.59 -14.15
C MET A 45 -4.55 -11.67 -13.12
N THR A 46 -5.54 -12.22 -12.41
CA THR A 46 -5.35 -13.33 -11.47
C THR A 46 -6.63 -14.16 -11.37
N ASP A 47 -6.49 -15.42 -10.96
CA ASP A 47 -7.61 -16.36 -10.85
C ASP A 47 -8.39 -16.25 -9.54
N SER A 48 -7.81 -15.68 -8.49
CA SER A 48 -8.45 -15.54 -7.18
C SER A 48 -8.28 -14.14 -6.61
N SER A 49 -9.37 -13.61 -6.05
CA SER A 49 -9.39 -12.36 -5.29
C SER A 49 -8.90 -12.51 -3.84
N ASP A 50 -8.62 -13.73 -3.39
CA ASP A 50 -8.50 -14.02 -1.95
C ASP A 50 -7.05 -13.89 -1.46
N CYS A 51 -6.90 -13.37 -0.24
CA CYS A 51 -5.62 -13.30 0.43
C CYS A 51 -5.07 -14.70 0.69
N ASN A 52 -3.81 -14.94 0.30
CA ASN A 52 -3.15 -16.24 0.48
C ASN A 52 -3.02 -16.68 1.95
N VAL A 53 -3.08 -15.73 2.90
CA VAL A 53 -2.91 -16.01 4.33
C VAL A 53 -4.25 -16.13 5.05
N CYS A 54 -5.22 -15.30 4.67
CA CYS A 54 -6.49 -15.21 5.40
C CYS A 54 -7.63 -15.99 4.72
N GLY A 55 -7.51 -16.32 3.43
CA GLY A 55 -8.56 -17.03 2.67
C GLY A 55 -9.83 -16.21 2.43
N VAL A 56 -9.75 -14.88 2.55
CA VAL A 56 -10.87 -13.95 2.32
C VAL A 56 -10.48 -12.94 1.24
N GLU A 57 -11.46 -12.28 0.64
CA GLU A 57 -11.24 -11.28 -0.42
C GLU A 57 -10.21 -10.21 0.01
N GLU A 58 -9.17 -10.01 -0.80
CA GLU A 58 -8.10 -9.05 -0.53
C GLU A 58 -8.39 -7.70 -1.18
N ASP A 59 -8.93 -6.79 -0.38
CA ASP A 59 -9.06 -5.37 -0.69
C ASP A 59 -8.23 -4.49 0.27
N LEU A 60 -8.34 -3.17 0.14
CA LEU A 60 -7.59 -2.25 0.99
C LEU A 60 -8.04 -2.29 2.46
N GLN A 61 -9.31 -2.59 2.72
CA GLN A 61 -9.83 -2.77 4.07
C GLN A 61 -9.15 -4.00 4.69
N HIS A 62 -9.12 -5.12 3.97
CA HIS A 62 -8.41 -6.31 4.40
C HIS A 62 -6.93 -6.02 4.64
N ILE A 63 -6.23 -5.47 3.65
CA ILE A 63 -4.78 -5.23 3.71
C ILE A 63 -4.41 -4.34 4.89
N ILE A 64 -5.11 -3.23 5.12
CA ILE A 64 -4.72 -2.21 6.12
C ILE A 64 -5.26 -2.55 7.51
N MET A 65 -6.47 -3.12 7.61
CA MET A 65 -7.20 -3.20 8.87
C MET A 65 -7.24 -4.62 9.47
N GLU A 66 -7.10 -5.68 8.67
CA GLU A 66 -7.50 -7.03 9.09
C GLU A 66 -6.44 -8.12 8.82
N CYS A 67 -5.64 -7.97 7.76
CA CYS A 67 -4.79 -9.04 7.25
C CYS A 67 -3.77 -9.50 8.29
N LYS A 68 -3.78 -10.80 8.63
CA LYS A 68 -2.84 -11.40 9.59
C LYS A 68 -1.38 -11.22 9.17
N LYS A 69 -1.11 -11.28 7.85
CA LYS A 69 0.24 -11.07 7.29
C LYS A 69 0.86 -9.73 7.72
N TYR A 70 0.05 -8.70 7.91
CA TYR A 70 0.51 -7.34 8.18
C TYR A 70 0.21 -6.88 9.61
N GLU A 71 -0.07 -7.80 10.54
CA GLU A 71 -0.49 -7.48 11.91
C GLU A 71 0.52 -6.62 12.69
N THR A 72 1.81 -6.96 12.61
CA THR A 72 2.87 -6.20 13.28
C THR A 72 2.97 -4.77 12.74
N ALA A 73 2.99 -4.62 11.42
CA ALA A 73 3.03 -3.30 10.77
C ALA A 73 1.76 -2.50 11.06
N ARG A 74 0.59 -3.15 11.09
CA ARG A 74 -0.70 -2.54 11.41
C ARG A 74 -0.74 -2.03 12.84
N SER A 75 -0.22 -2.80 13.80
CA SER A 75 -0.15 -2.39 15.21
C SER A 75 0.68 -1.12 15.37
N ARG A 76 1.82 -1.03 14.68
CA ARG A 76 2.67 0.16 14.65
C ARG A 76 1.96 1.36 14.02
N LEU A 77 1.32 1.16 12.86
CA LEU A 77 0.53 2.19 12.18
C LEU A 77 -0.57 2.72 13.10
N LYS A 78 -1.32 1.82 13.75
CA LYS A 78 -2.40 2.17 14.69
C LYS A 78 -1.89 3.02 15.84
N GLU A 79 -0.78 2.63 16.46
CA GLU A 79 -0.16 3.39 17.56
C GLU A 79 0.22 4.81 17.13
N GLN A 80 0.89 4.94 15.97
CA GLN A 80 1.32 6.24 15.44
C GLN A 80 0.12 7.16 15.13
N VAL A 81 -0.91 6.61 14.47
CA VAL A 81 -2.12 7.35 14.08
C VAL A 81 -2.89 7.84 15.31
N ILE A 82 -3.04 6.99 16.33
CA ILE A 82 -3.73 7.37 17.58
C ILE A 82 -2.93 8.43 18.34
N LYS A 83 -1.60 8.31 18.42
CA LYS A 83 -0.73 9.32 19.07
C LYS A 83 -0.82 10.70 18.41
N SER A 84 -1.08 10.78 17.11
CA SER A 84 -1.35 12.03 16.39
C SER A 84 -2.79 12.54 16.48
N GLY A 85 -3.65 11.88 17.27
CA GLY A 85 -5.06 12.28 17.42
C GLY A 85 -5.89 12.08 16.15
N ILE A 86 -5.54 11.08 15.34
CA ILE A 86 -6.31 10.61 14.18
C ILE A 86 -7.02 9.31 14.58
N GLN A 87 -8.27 9.10 14.16
CA GLN A 87 -8.94 7.84 14.41
C GLN A 87 -8.39 6.75 13.48
N PHE A 88 -8.12 5.57 14.02
CA PHE A 88 -7.67 4.43 13.22
C PHE A 88 -8.84 3.80 12.46
N ARG A 89 -9.25 4.44 11.36
CA ARG A 89 -10.34 4.03 10.46
C ARG A 89 -9.89 4.23 9.02
N ILE A 90 -10.30 3.33 8.12
CA ILE A 90 -9.87 3.40 6.71
C ILE A 90 -10.20 4.74 6.04
N LYS A 91 -11.36 5.34 6.37
CA LYS A 91 -11.77 6.65 5.85
C LYS A 91 -10.85 7.78 6.28
N GLU A 92 -10.29 7.72 7.49
CA GLU A 92 -9.36 8.73 7.99
C GLU A 92 -7.93 8.52 7.45
N LEU A 93 -7.58 7.26 7.13
CA LEU A 93 -6.28 6.92 6.55
C LEU A 93 -6.21 7.27 5.06
N LEU A 94 -7.25 6.92 4.29
CA LEU A 94 -7.26 7.09 2.84
C LEU A 94 -8.06 8.31 2.37
N GLY A 95 -8.90 8.90 3.22
CA GLY A 95 -9.75 10.03 2.86
C GLY A 95 -9.14 11.40 3.11
N LYS A 96 -10.02 12.41 3.09
CA LYS A 96 -9.68 13.81 3.29
C LYS A 96 -9.67 14.14 4.78
N VAL A 97 -8.49 14.43 5.31
CA VAL A 97 -8.29 14.93 6.69
C VAL A 97 -7.79 16.38 6.66
N ALA A 98 -7.73 17.03 7.83
CA ALA A 98 -7.14 18.37 7.95
C ALA A 98 -5.70 18.40 7.41
N LYS A 99 -5.25 19.52 6.82
CA LYS A 99 -3.95 19.62 6.12
C LYS A 99 -2.76 19.17 6.97
N ASN A 100 -2.72 19.55 8.25
CA ASN A 100 -1.68 19.16 9.20
C ASN A 100 -1.67 17.63 9.42
N LYS A 101 -2.85 17.03 9.58
CA LYS A 101 -3.03 15.58 9.76
C LYS A 101 -2.78 14.80 8.46
N GLN A 102 -3.01 15.41 7.30
CA GLN A 102 -2.80 14.75 6.00
C GLN A 102 -1.33 14.36 5.80
N ARG A 103 -0.41 15.26 6.19
CA ARG A 103 1.03 14.98 6.13
C ARG A 103 1.42 13.82 7.04
N GLU A 104 0.85 13.76 8.24
CA GLU A 104 1.07 12.67 9.19
C GLU A 104 0.54 11.34 8.65
N THR A 105 -0.70 11.32 8.14
CA THR A 105 -1.29 10.12 7.55
C THR A 105 -0.47 9.60 6.38
N VAL A 106 0.02 10.48 5.49
CA VAL A 106 0.91 10.08 4.39
C VAL A 106 2.21 9.49 4.93
N LYS A 107 2.81 10.12 5.94
CA LYS A 107 4.05 9.63 6.56
C LYS A 107 3.86 8.23 7.16
N TYR A 108 2.81 8.02 7.94
CA TYR A 108 2.56 6.74 8.61
C TYR A 108 2.16 5.64 7.63
N LEU A 109 1.31 5.94 6.64
CA LEU A 109 1.02 5.00 5.57
C LEU A 109 2.25 4.68 4.73
N GLY A 110 3.12 5.65 4.49
CA GLY A 110 4.36 5.43 3.78
C GLY A 110 5.29 4.47 4.53
N GLN A 111 5.37 4.60 5.86
CA GLN A 111 6.11 3.65 6.67
C GLN A 111 5.44 2.26 6.64
N TYR A 112 4.12 2.19 6.73
CA TYR A 112 3.39 0.93 6.64
C TYR A 112 3.65 0.20 5.31
N VAL A 113 3.60 0.91 4.17
CA VAL A 113 3.88 0.35 2.85
C VAL A 113 5.31 -0.17 2.74
N LYS A 114 6.28 0.56 3.33
CA LYS A 114 7.69 0.14 3.40
C LYS A 114 7.84 -1.12 4.27
N ASP A 115 7.27 -1.13 5.47
CA ASP A 115 7.39 -2.23 6.44
C ASP A 115 6.73 -3.53 5.95
N THR A 116 5.71 -3.44 5.11
CA THR A 116 4.94 -4.59 4.60
C THR A 116 5.45 -5.15 3.27
N GLY A 117 6.40 -4.46 2.62
CA GLY A 117 6.86 -4.81 1.28
C GLY A 117 5.81 -4.59 0.18
N LEU A 118 4.74 -3.85 0.48
CA LEU A 118 3.68 -3.54 -0.51
C LEU A 118 4.20 -2.64 -1.64
N ILE A 119 5.42 -2.08 -1.50
CA ILE A 119 6.04 -1.20 -2.48
C ILE A 119 6.18 -1.82 -3.88
N ASP A 120 6.34 -3.15 -3.94
CA ASP A 120 6.55 -3.88 -5.19
C ASP A 120 5.30 -4.63 -5.67
N VAL A 121 4.21 -4.57 -4.90
CA VAL A 121 3.00 -5.38 -5.12
C VAL A 121 1.79 -4.53 -5.51
N LEU A 122 1.57 -3.41 -4.82
CA LEU A 122 0.37 -2.56 -5.00
C LEU A 122 0.52 -1.52 -6.10
#